data_AF-A0A920VJR0-F1
#
_entry.id   AF-A0A920VJR0-F1
#
_cell.length_a   1.000
_cell.length_b   1.000
_cell.length_c   1.000
_cell.angle_alpha   90.00
_cell.angle_beta   90.00
_cell.angle_gamma   90.00
#
_symmetry.space_group_name_H-M   'P 1'
#
loop_
_entity.id
_entity.type
_entity.pdbx_description
1 polymer ?
#
loop_
_entity_poly.entity_id
_entity_poly.type
_entity_poly.pdbx_seq_one_letter_code
_entity_poly.pdbx_strand_id
1 'polypeptide(L)'
;MAMIYVASLPMLASAQQRPDRFERREQPVVVPPTVFHSQQSANLPTAQTISKGAWLFEISHRFFPPVAEGFQALWGLDGPVANRLGLAYAVSDRAMVGVVRP
;
A
#
# COMPACT_ATOMS: atom_id res chain seq x y z
N MET A 1 7.91 68.48 -40.12
CA MET A 1 7.78 67.86 -38.78
C MET A 1 6.42 67.19 -38.66
N ALA A 2 6.29 65.93 -39.08
CA ALA A 2 5.06 65.11 -38.90
C ALA A 2 5.30 63.61 -39.22
N MET A 3 6.29 63.31 -40.06
CA MET A 3 6.57 61.99 -40.62
C MET A 3 7.68 61.21 -39.88
N ILE A 4 7.75 61.31 -38.55
CA ILE A 4 8.70 60.48 -37.75
C ILE A 4 7.98 59.70 -36.63
N TYR A 5 6.75 60.09 -36.26
CA TYR A 5 6.07 59.50 -35.11
C TYR A 5 5.28 58.21 -35.39
N VAL A 6 5.02 57.85 -36.65
CA VAL A 6 4.10 56.73 -36.97
C VAL A 6 4.80 55.38 -37.06
N ALA A 7 6.11 55.35 -37.28
CA ALA A 7 6.85 54.10 -37.52
C ALA A 7 7.31 53.36 -36.25
N SER A 8 7.16 53.95 -35.06
CA SER A 8 7.66 53.38 -33.79
C SER A 8 6.65 52.49 -33.04
N LEU A 9 5.36 52.52 -33.39
CA LEU A 9 4.32 51.75 -32.71
C LEU A 9 4.38 50.22 -32.90
N PRO A 10 4.74 49.62 -34.06
CA PRO A 10 4.69 48.17 -34.20
C PRO A 10 5.82 47.44 -33.46
N MET A 11 6.93 48.12 -33.14
CA MET A 11 8.03 47.52 -32.37
C MET A 11 7.69 47.32 -30.89
N LEU A 12 6.79 48.13 -30.32
CA LEU A 12 6.36 48.02 -28.92
C LEU A 12 5.45 46.80 -28.68
N ALA A 13 4.67 46.40 -29.69
CA ALA A 13 3.79 45.23 -29.59
C ALA A 13 4.56 43.90 -29.60
N SER A 14 5.68 43.82 -30.31
CA SER A 14 6.53 42.62 -30.40
C SER A 14 7.36 42.36 -29.14
N ALA A 15 7.41 43.31 -28.20
CA ALA A 15 8.17 43.19 -26.94
C ALA A 15 7.33 42.62 -25.78
N GLN A 16 6.05 42.33 -25.98
CA GLN A 16 5.22 41.69 -24.95
C GLN A 16 5.58 40.20 -24.84
N GLN A 17 6.47 39.88 -23.90
CA GLN A 17 6.76 38.51 -23.51
C GLN A 17 5.45 37.82 -23.12
N ARG A 18 5.11 36.71 -23.79
CA ARG A 18 3.92 35.92 -23.47
C ARG A 18 3.98 35.58 -21.97
N PRO A 19 2.91 35.84 -21.20
CA PRO A 19 2.89 35.47 -19.79
C PRO A 19 3.11 33.96 -19.71
N ASP A 20 4.02 33.53 -18.83
CA ASP A 20 4.24 32.12 -18.55
C ASP A 20 2.89 31.50 -18.18
N ARG A 21 2.45 30.56 -19.02
CA ARG A 21 1.22 29.83 -18.78
C ARG A 21 1.48 28.94 -17.57
N PHE A 22 0.70 29.13 -16.51
CA PHE A 22 0.74 28.21 -15.38
C PHE A 22 0.35 26.81 -15.87
N GLU A 23 1.36 25.94 -15.98
CA GLU A 23 1.17 24.51 -16.21
C GLU A 23 1.21 23.81 -14.86
N ARG A 24 0.11 23.15 -14.51
CA ARG A 24 0.04 22.31 -13.32
C ARG A 24 1.05 21.19 -13.49
N ARG A 25 2.16 21.25 -12.76
CA ARG A 25 3.08 20.11 -12.64
C ARG A 25 2.37 19.04 -11.82
N GLU A 26 2.08 17.90 -12.44
CA GLU A 26 1.63 16.73 -11.68
C GLU A 26 2.78 16.28 -10.79
N GLN A 27 2.53 16.30 -9.48
CA GLN A 27 3.49 15.79 -8.53
C GLN A 27 3.46 14.26 -8.62
N PRO A 28 4.61 13.58 -8.77
CA PRO A 28 4.64 12.13 -8.79
C PRO A 28 4.00 11.57 -7.52
N VAL A 29 2.98 10.74 -7.68
CA VAL A 29 2.40 9.99 -6.56
C VAL A 29 3.41 8.94 -6.15
N VAL A 30 4.03 9.11 -4.98
CA VAL A 30 4.90 8.08 -4.39
C VAL A 30 4.00 6.99 -3.83
N VAL A 31 3.86 5.89 -4.58
CA VAL A 31 3.19 4.69 -4.09
C VAL A 31 4.14 3.98 -3.11
N PRO A 32 3.74 3.77 -1.85
CA PRO A 32 4.56 3.01 -0.91
C PRO A 32 4.78 1.59 -1.44
N PRO A 33 5.99 1.03 -1.33
CA PRO A 33 6.23 -0.35 -1.75
C PRO A 33 5.40 -1.32 -0.89
N THR A 34 4.69 -2.23 -1.54
CA THR A 34 4.01 -3.34 -0.86
C THR A 34 5.04 -4.40 -0.47
N VAL A 35 5.38 -4.47 0.82
CA VAL A 35 6.38 -5.42 1.34
C VAL A 35 5.79 -6.82 1.50
N PHE A 36 4.51 -6.93 1.85
CA PHE A 36 3.80 -8.20 2.05
C PHE A 36 2.45 -8.18 1.35
N HIS A 37 2.04 -9.32 0.80
CA HIS A 37 0.75 -9.48 0.12
C HIS A 37 -0.33 -10.14 1.01
N SER A 38 0.00 -10.47 2.25
CA SER A 38 -0.85 -11.18 3.21
C SER A 38 -0.57 -10.68 4.63
N GLN A 39 -1.56 -10.75 5.51
CA GLN A 39 -1.47 -10.44 6.94
C GLN A 39 -0.64 -11.47 7.71
N GLN A 40 -0.45 -12.66 7.13
CA GLN A 40 0.34 -13.76 7.69
C GLN A 40 1.48 -14.18 6.75
N SER A 41 2.61 -14.49 7.36
CA SER A 41 3.73 -15.25 6.78
C SER A 41 3.78 -16.64 7.45
N ALA A 42 4.83 -17.40 7.20
CA ALA A 42 5.06 -18.69 7.87
C ALA A 42 5.15 -18.50 9.39
N ASN A 43 4.06 -18.83 10.10
CA ASN A 43 3.91 -18.76 11.56
C ASN A 43 4.10 -17.37 12.20
N LEU A 44 4.11 -16.28 11.44
CA LEU A 44 4.35 -14.92 11.94
C LEU A 44 3.41 -13.91 11.26
N PRO A 45 2.92 -12.90 12.00
CA PRO A 45 2.18 -11.80 11.40
C PRO A 45 3.10 -10.93 10.54
N THR A 46 2.53 -10.31 9.51
CA THR A 46 3.23 -9.31 8.70
C THR A 46 2.81 -7.89 9.09
N ALA A 47 3.43 -6.88 8.46
CA ALA A 47 3.01 -5.49 8.60
C ALA A 47 1.77 -5.14 7.75
N GLN A 48 1.23 -6.07 6.96
CA GLN A 48 0.10 -5.81 6.09
C GLN A 48 -1.20 -5.77 6.90
N THR A 49 -2.01 -4.73 6.69
CA THR A 49 -3.36 -4.62 7.24
C THR A 49 -4.42 -4.74 6.14
N ILE A 50 -5.67 -4.96 6.54
CA ILE A 50 -6.84 -4.78 5.66
C ILE A 50 -7.29 -3.31 5.69
N SER A 51 -8.12 -2.91 4.72
CA SER A 51 -8.70 -1.56 4.67
C SER A 51 -9.50 -1.22 5.93
N LYS A 52 -9.42 0.04 6.37
CA LYS A 52 -10.19 0.57 7.49
C LYS A 52 -11.67 0.18 7.39
N GLY A 53 -12.23 -0.29 8.50
CA GLY A 53 -13.63 -0.68 8.59
C GLY A 53 -13.94 -2.09 8.11
N ALA A 54 -12.97 -2.80 7.52
CA ALA A 54 -13.14 -4.19 7.13
C ALA A 54 -12.95 -5.14 8.33
N TRP A 55 -13.53 -6.33 8.17
CA TRP A 55 -13.34 -7.47 9.07
C TRP A 55 -12.47 -8.54 8.40
N LEU A 56 -11.61 -9.18 9.19
CA LEU A 56 -10.85 -10.37 8.81
C LEU A 56 -11.25 -11.52 9.71
N PHE A 57 -11.76 -12.59 9.10
CA PHE A 57 -11.92 -13.88 9.74
C PHE A 57 -10.83 -14.82 9.23
N GLU A 58 -10.06 -15.40 10.15
CA GLU A 58 -8.90 -16.21 9.85
C GLU A 58 -9.09 -17.63 10.39
N ILE A 59 -8.89 -18.62 9.53
CA ILE A 59 -8.80 -20.03 9.89
C ILE A 59 -7.37 -20.48 9.57
N SER A 60 -6.65 -20.94 10.58
CA SER A 60 -5.29 -21.46 10.45
C SER A 60 -5.17 -22.78 11.18
N HIS A 61 -4.19 -23.60 10.79
CA HIS A 61 -3.92 -24.86 11.48
C HIS A 61 -2.42 -25.02 11.72
N ARG A 62 -2.06 -25.78 12.75
CA ARG A 62 -0.70 -26.18 13.03
C ARG A 62 -0.63 -27.70 13.11
N PHE A 63 0.35 -28.29 12.43
CA PHE A 63 0.62 -29.72 12.51
C PHE A 63 1.00 -30.12 13.93
N PHE A 64 0.47 -31.26 14.37
CA PHE A 64 0.81 -31.90 15.62
C PHE A 64 1.03 -33.39 15.34
N PRO A 65 2.28 -33.90 15.37
CA PRO A 65 3.52 -33.26 15.80
C PRO A 65 4.01 -32.13 14.87
N PRO A 66 4.85 -31.19 15.34
CA PRO A 66 5.34 -30.10 14.50
C PRO A 66 6.32 -30.59 13.42
N VAL A 67 6.39 -29.84 12.31
CA VAL A 67 7.31 -30.09 11.17
C VAL A 67 8.76 -30.33 11.59
N ALA A 68 9.20 -29.73 12.70
CA ALA A 68 10.56 -29.89 13.24
C ALA A 68 10.89 -31.30 13.73
N GLU A 69 9.90 -32.17 13.98
CA GLU A 69 10.15 -33.57 14.37
C GLU A 69 10.67 -34.44 13.20
N GLY A 70 10.59 -33.94 11.97
CA GLY A 70 11.25 -34.52 10.82
C GLY A 70 10.64 -35.84 10.34
N PHE A 71 11.44 -36.61 9.59
CA PHE A 71 10.96 -37.79 8.86
C PHE A 71 10.31 -38.86 9.74
N GLN A 72 10.77 -39.04 10.98
CA GLN A 72 10.23 -40.06 11.89
C GLN A 72 8.78 -39.79 12.29
N ALA A 73 8.35 -38.54 12.18
CA ALA A 73 6.98 -38.10 12.40
C ALA A 73 6.34 -37.58 11.11
N LEU A 74 6.87 -37.95 9.94
CA LEU A 74 6.48 -37.46 8.62
C LEU A 74 6.26 -35.94 8.56
N TRP A 75 7.10 -35.16 9.26
CA TRP A 75 6.96 -33.71 9.42
C TRP A 75 5.59 -33.24 9.94
N GLY A 76 4.88 -34.10 10.66
CA GLY A 76 3.53 -33.85 11.15
C GLY A 76 2.44 -33.91 10.07
N LEU A 77 2.78 -34.30 8.84
CA LEU A 77 1.86 -34.27 7.70
C LEU A 77 0.78 -35.37 7.77
N ASP A 78 1.04 -36.45 8.52
CA ASP A 78 0.09 -37.52 8.83
C ASP A 78 -0.53 -37.40 10.25
N GLY A 79 -0.15 -36.36 11.00
CA GLY A 79 -0.64 -36.12 12.35
C GLY A 79 -1.95 -35.32 12.41
N PRO A 80 -2.62 -35.28 13.59
CA PRO A 80 -3.72 -34.36 13.81
C PRO A 80 -3.30 -32.89 13.66
N VAL A 81 -4.29 -32.02 13.46
CA VAL A 81 -4.06 -30.58 13.35
C VAL A 81 -4.76 -29.81 14.47
N ALA A 82 -4.08 -28.83 15.03
CA ALA A 82 -4.66 -27.85 15.95
C ALA A 82 -5.17 -26.64 15.15
N ASN A 83 -6.49 -26.43 15.15
CA ASN A 83 -7.12 -25.31 14.44
C ASN A 83 -7.15 -24.06 15.31
N ARG A 84 -6.69 -22.94 14.76
CA ARG A 84 -6.75 -21.62 15.36
C ARG A 84 -7.72 -20.74 14.57
N LEU A 85 -8.64 -20.11 15.30
CA LEU A 85 -9.64 -19.19 14.75
C LEU A 85 -9.33 -17.76 15.20
N GLY A 86 -9.33 -16.82 14.26
CA GLY A 86 -9.11 -15.40 14.51
C GLY A 86 -10.24 -14.55 13.95
N LEU A 87 -10.61 -13.50 14.68
CA LEU A 87 -11.49 -12.44 14.19
C LEU A 87 -10.88 -11.08 14.51
N ALA A 88 -10.70 -10.24 13.48
CA ALA A 88 -10.11 -8.91 13.62
C ALA A 88 -10.88 -7.85 12.84
N TYR A 89 -10.78 -6.61 13.31
CA TYR A 89 -11.35 -5.41 12.71
C TYR A 89 -10.27 -4.35 12.49
N ALA A 90 -10.27 -3.70 11.33
CA ALA A 90 -9.33 -2.62 11.02
C ALA A 90 -9.83 -1.27 11.51
N VAL A 91 -9.24 -0.77 12.60
CA VAL A 91 -9.54 0.58 13.13
C VAL A 91 -8.98 1.69 12.23
N SER A 92 -7.92 1.39 11.47
CA SER A 92 -7.34 2.25 10.42
C SER A 92 -6.59 1.41 9.39
N ASP A 93 -6.13 2.02 8.29
CA ASP A 93 -5.28 1.37 7.29
C ASP A 93 -3.86 1.04 7.81
N ARG A 94 -3.62 1.19 9.12
CA ARG A 94 -2.34 0.91 9.80
C ARG A 94 -2.48 0.11 11.09
N ALA A 95 -3.71 -0.18 11.52
CA ALA A 95 -3.95 -0.84 12.79
C ALA A 95 -5.21 -1.69 12.75
N MET A 96 -5.08 -2.90 13.29
CA MET A 96 -6.15 -3.88 13.44
C MET A 96 -6.19 -4.36 14.89
N VAL A 97 -7.38 -4.67 15.39
CA VAL A 97 -7.58 -5.27 16.71
C VAL A 97 -8.42 -6.52 16.54
N GLY A 98 -8.08 -7.59 17.24
CA GLY A 98 -8.78 -8.86 17.11
C GLY A 98 -8.59 -9.79 18.29
N VAL A 99 -9.36 -10.86 18.28
CA VAL A 99 -9.31 -11.95 19.24
C VAL A 99 -8.94 -13.24 18.54
N VAL A 100 -8.28 -14.13 19.28
CA VAL A 100 -7.76 -15.39 18.77
C VAL A 100 -8.14 -16.50 19.74
N ARG A 101 -8.66 -17.60 19.19
CA ARG A 101 -8.82 -18.88 19.90
C ARG A 101 -7.76 -19.86 19.35
N PRO A 102 -6.78 -20.26 20.16
CA PRO A 102 -5.77 -21.24 19.77
C PRO A 102 -6.31 -22.67 19.76
#